data_AF-A0A936X826-F1
#
_entry.id   AF-A0A936X826-F1
#
_cell.length_a   1.000
_cell.length_b   1.000
_cell.length_c   1.000
_cell.angle_alpha   90.00
_cell.angle_beta   90.00
_cell.angle_gamma   90.00
#
_symmetry.space_group_name_H-M   'P 1'
#
loop_
_entity.id
_entity.type
_entity.pdbx_description
1 polymer ?
#
loop_
_entity_poly.entity_id
_entity_poly.type
_entity_poly.pdbx_seq_one_letter_code
_entity_poly.pdbx_strand_id
1 'polypeptide(L)'
;MKTVLPFNFRDPNLSADNTMMLFNGPYYYVYGDELADSSLFGKLKPLVEDFAAKSKFRQFYKDNLPYYQQEIARQKELLPMKQMWQWLEKEFPKTKFQSYRVVFSPLIGGSHSTQQYGTPLKPGWYKEAVMFICGTGRYDNQINLTEKQKEGLMSGIVFTEIDHNYINQVTSKYALTIDSIFLRRTYWAKPGNSSDYYDSPSSVFNEYITHAAFCLYISENYDKPTADYVIGKREDLMVDRRNFIRFREFNRELLRLRSVHKEMTLQDLYPFIVEWCGKQK
;
A
#
# COMPACT_ATOMS: atom_id res chain seq x y z
N MET A 1 21.01 5.37 5.35
CA MET A 1 20.73 4.94 6.74
C MET A 1 20.18 3.53 6.70
N LYS A 2 20.67 2.61 7.54
CA LYS A 2 19.96 1.35 7.80
C LYS A 2 18.76 1.72 8.67
N THR A 3 17.54 1.45 8.21
CA THR A 3 16.35 1.59 9.07
C THR A 3 16.55 0.74 10.31
N VAL A 4 16.48 1.38 11.46
CA VAL A 4 16.63 0.75 12.77
C VAL A 4 15.24 0.33 13.21
N LEU A 5 14.98 -0.98 13.25
CA LEU A 5 13.77 -1.49 13.86
C LEU A 5 13.77 -1.14 15.36
N PRO A 6 12.60 -0.85 15.96
CA PRO A 6 12.51 -0.44 17.37
C PRO A 6 13.11 -1.48 18.32
N PHE A 7 13.01 -2.75 17.94
CA PHE A 7 13.69 -3.86 18.61
C PHE A 7 14.69 -4.51 17.67
N ASN A 8 15.86 -4.83 18.19
CA ASN A 8 16.78 -5.77 17.55
C ASN A 8 17.23 -6.80 18.56
N PHE A 9 17.63 -7.96 18.07
CA PHE A 9 18.29 -8.93 18.92
C PHE A 9 19.62 -8.39 19.47
N ARG A 10 19.88 -8.66 20.76
CA ARG A 10 21.11 -8.30 21.47
C ARG A 10 22.34 -8.83 20.74
N ASP A 11 22.26 -10.07 20.28
CA ASP A 11 23.25 -10.69 19.41
C ASP A 11 22.69 -10.79 17.99
N PRO A 12 23.27 -10.09 16.99
CA PRO A 12 22.80 -10.16 15.62
C PRO A 12 23.17 -11.47 14.90
N ASN A 13 24.01 -12.33 15.48
CA ASN A 13 24.38 -13.60 14.88
C ASN A 13 23.17 -14.55 14.86
N LEU A 14 22.79 -15.04 13.69
CA LEU A 14 21.67 -15.98 13.52
C LEU A 14 21.91 -17.34 14.19
N SER A 15 23.16 -17.66 14.54
CA SER A 15 23.51 -18.90 15.26
C SER A 15 23.59 -18.71 16.77
N ALA A 16 23.30 -17.52 17.30
CA ALA A 16 23.33 -17.26 18.73
C ALA A 16 22.06 -17.76 19.42
N ASP A 17 22.23 -18.45 20.54
CA ASP A 17 21.14 -18.94 21.39
C ASP A 17 20.43 -17.81 22.15
N ASN A 18 21.06 -16.64 22.25
CA ASN A 18 20.50 -15.50 22.97
C ASN A 18 19.44 -14.77 22.13
N THR A 19 18.17 -15.00 22.44
CA THR A 19 17.01 -14.36 21.79
C THR A 19 16.57 -13.06 22.42
N MET A 20 17.31 -12.53 23.40
CA MET A 20 16.99 -11.26 24.04
C MET A 20 16.95 -10.14 23.01
N MET A 21 15.86 -9.39 23.00
CA MET A 21 15.65 -8.19 22.18
C MET A 21 16.00 -6.95 22.99
N LEU A 22 16.78 -6.06 22.40
CA LEU A 22 17.08 -4.74 22.88
C LEU A 22 16.22 -3.71 22.16
N PHE A 23 15.71 -2.75 22.92
CA PHE A 23 15.16 -1.53 22.36
C PHE A 23 16.31 -0.69 21.80
N ASN A 24 16.25 -0.31 20.52
CA ASN A 24 17.36 0.30 19.78
C ASN A 24 17.15 1.78 19.40
N GLY A 25 16.34 2.53 20.16
CA GLY A 25 16.19 3.98 20.03
C GLY A 25 14.99 4.43 19.18
N PRO A 26 14.80 5.76 18.99
CA PRO A 26 13.75 6.59 19.59
C PRO A 26 12.34 6.41 18.98
N TYR A 27 12.10 5.32 18.27
CA TYR A 27 10.82 5.01 17.65
C TYR A 27 9.89 4.45 18.72
N TYR A 28 9.25 5.37 19.44
CA TYR A 28 8.34 5.05 20.53
C TYR A 28 6.99 4.54 20.03
N TYR A 29 6.58 4.90 18.81
CA TYR A 29 5.20 4.74 18.37
C TYR A 29 4.99 3.44 17.59
N VAL A 30 4.24 2.51 18.19
CA VAL A 30 3.74 1.31 17.51
C VAL A 30 2.31 1.51 16.99
N TYR A 31 1.53 2.40 17.63
CA TYR A 31 0.26 2.99 17.15
C TYR A 31 -0.16 4.03 18.22
N GLY A 32 -0.65 5.22 17.85
CA GLY A 32 -1.11 6.23 18.84
C GLY A 32 0.01 6.77 19.75
N ASP A 33 -0.28 6.98 21.04
CA ASP A 33 0.64 7.56 22.05
C ASP A 33 1.43 6.50 22.86
N GLU A 34 1.34 5.21 22.51
CA GLU A 34 2.03 4.15 23.24
C GLU A 34 3.55 4.22 22.99
N LEU A 35 4.36 4.09 24.05
CA LEU A 35 5.81 3.90 23.95
C LEU A 35 6.11 2.45 23.56
N ALA A 36 7.27 2.17 22.95
CA ALA A 36 7.61 0.83 22.48
C ALA A 36 7.50 -0.24 23.58
N ASP A 37 7.91 0.07 24.80
CA ASP A 37 7.81 -0.84 25.96
C ASP A 37 6.39 -0.95 26.53
N SER A 38 5.56 0.08 26.39
CA SER A 38 4.14 0.05 26.83
C SER A 38 3.17 -0.44 25.76
N SER A 39 3.65 -0.57 24.51
CA SER A 39 2.89 -1.09 23.39
C SER A 39 2.49 -2.55 23.61
N LEU A 40 1.49 -3.03 22.87
CA LEU A 40 1.15 -4.45 22.87
C LEU A 40 2.38 -5.32 22.57
N PHE A 41 3.22 -4.92 21.62
CA PHE A 41 4.45 -5.66 21.31
C PHE A 41 5.43 -5.63 22.48
N GLY A 42 5.64 -4.47 23.12
CA GLY A 42 6.48 -4.33 24.31
C GLY A 42 6.04 -5.24 25.46
N LYS A 43 4.72 -5.30 25.73
CA LYS A 43 4.12 -6.20 26.73
C LYS A 43 4.30 -7.68 26.39
N LEU A 44 4.23 -8.02 25.10
CA LEU A 44 4.38 -9.40 24.61
C LEU A 44 5.84 -9.79 24.35
N LYS A 45 6.79 -8.85 24.45
CA LYS A 45 8.21 -9.08 24.16
C LYS A 45 8.78 -10.33 24.85
N PRO A 46 8.56 -10.59 26.16
CA PRO A 46 9.07 -11.81 26.79
C PRO A 46 8.51 -13.09 26.16
N LEU A 47 7.25 -13.09 25.73
CA LEU A 47 6.63 -14.23 25.05
C LEU A 47 7.20 -14.43 23.63
N VAL A 48 7.52 -13.34 22.93
CA VAL A 48 8.20 -13.40 21.62
C VAL A 48 9.63 -13.96 21.77
N GLU A 49 10.36 -13.54 22.80
CA GLU A 49 11.71 -14.06 23.10
C GLU A 49 11.68 -15.54 23.48
N ASP A 50 10.73 -15.96 24.33
CA ASP A 50 10.50 -17.35 24.72
C ASP A 50 10.12 -18.22 23.51
N PHE A 51 9.21 -17.74 22.67
CA PHE A 51 8.85 -18.39 21.41
C PHE A 51 10.07 -18.57 20.51
N ALA A 52 10.85 -17.50 20.30
CA ALA A 52 12.03 -17.55 19.44
C ALA A 52 13.07 -18.55 19.95
N ALA A 53 13.24 -18.65 21.27
CA ALA A 53 14.16 -19.60 21.90
C ALA A 53 13.65 -21.05 21.76
N LYS A 54 12.40 -21.32 22.18
CA LYS A 54 11.81 -22.67 22.18
C LYS A 54 11.64 -23.25 20.78
N SER A 55 11.25 -22.42 19.82
CA SER A 55 11.10 -22.84 18.41
C SER A 55 12.44 -22.93 17.65
N LYS A 56 13.55 -22.48 18.26
CA LYS A 56 14.84 -22.28 17.60
C LYS A 56 14.70 -21.42 16.33
N PHE A 57 13.89 -20.37 16.40
CA PHE A 57 13.45 -19.56 15.26
C PHE A 57 14.62 -19.07 14.39
N ARG A 58 15.74 -18.65 14.99
CA ARG A 58 16.89 -18.16 14.21
C ARG A 58 17.59 -19.24 13.40
N GLN A 59 17.71 -20.44 13.96
CA GLN A 59 18.25 -21.59 13.26
C GLN A 59 17.31 -21.98 12.12
N PHE A 60 16.00 -22.06 12.39
CA PHE A 60 14.98 -22.26 11.37
C PHE A 60 15.08 -21.21 10.25
N TYR A 61 15.20 -19.91 10.57
CA TYR A 61 15.31 -18.84 9.59
C TYR A 61 16.59 -18.97 8.75
N LYS A 62 17.72 -19.31 9.38
CA LYS A 62 19.01 -19.55 8.71
C LYS A 62 18.91 -20.74 7.73
N ASP A 63 18.32 -21.85 8.18
CA ASP A 63 18.18 -23.06 7.36
C ASP A 63 17.23 -22.85 6.17
N ASN A 64 16.28 -21.92 6.29
CA ASN A 64 15.34 -21.56 5.22
C ASN A 64 15.71 -20.27 4.48
N LEU A 65 16.92 -19.73 4.69
CA LEU A 65 17.36 -18.50 4.02
C LEU A 65 17.29 -18.58 2.49
N PRO A 66 17.64 -19.71 1.82
CA PRO A 66 17.49 -19.84 0.37
C PRO A 66 16.05 -19.64 -0.10
N TYR A 67 15.07 -20.18 0.63
CA TYR A 67 13.65 -19.99 0.33
C TYR A 67 13.25 -18.52 0.41
N TYR A 68 13.62 -17.81 1.49
CA TYR A 68 13.32 -16.39 1.62
C TYR A 68 14.00 -15.53 0.54
N GLN A 69 15.22 -15.89 0.12
CA GLN A 69 15.92 -15.21 -0.97
C GLN A 69 15.21 -15.42 -2.32
N GLN A 70 14.71 -16.62 -2.57
CA GLN A 70 13.88 -16.92 -3.75
C GLN A 70 12.60 -16.09 -3.74
N GLU A 71 11.88 -16.04 -2.62
CA GLU A 71 10.68 -15.20 -2.48
C GLU A 71 10.99 -13.72 -2.69
N ILE A 72 12.10 -13.21 -2.16
CA ILE A 72 12.54 -11.81 -2.39
C ILE A 72 12.82 -11.57 -3.87
N ALA A 73 13.48 -12.50 -4.55
CA ALA A 73 13.77 -12.38 -5.98
C ALA A 73 12.46 -12.35 -6.79
N ARG A 74 11.54 -13.27 -6.51
CA ARG A 74 10.24 -13.33 -7.17
C ARG A 74 9.40 -12.08 -6.92
N GLN A 75 9.42 -11.58 -5.69
CA GLN A 75 8.73 -10.34 -5.32
C GLN A 75 9.28 -9.13 -6.10
N LYS A 76 10.60 -9.08 -6.36
CA LYS A 76 11.23 -8.02 -7.16
C LYS A 76 10.87 -8.09 -8.65
N GLU A 77 10.67 -9.30 -9.19
CA GLU A 77 10.22 -9.48 -10.57
C GLU A 77 8.81 -8.94 -10.77
N LEU A 78 7.90 -9.22 -9.83
CA LEU A 78 6.49 -8.84 -9.95
C LEU A 78 6.19 -7.41 -9.47
N LEU A 79 7.13 -6.75 -8.79
CA LEU A 79 6.95 -5.39 -8.28
C LEU A 79 7.94 -4.40 -8.91
N PRO A 80 7.53 -3.67 -9.97
CA PRO A 80 8.33 -2.59 -10.57
C PRO A 80 8.34 -1.33 -9.68
N MET A 81 8.83 -1.47 -8.44
CA MET A 81 8.75 -0.47 -7.36
C MET A 81 9.29 0.90 -7.77
N LYS A 82 10.42 0.92 -8.50
CA LYS A 82 11.02 2.17 -8.95
C LYS A 82 10.13 2.90 -9.96
N GLN A 83 9.49 2.16 -10.86
CA GLN A 83 8.58 2.75 -11.85
C GLN A 83 7.33 3.33 -11.16
N MET A 84 6.72 2.59 -10.23
CA MET A 84 5.58 3.07 -9.45
C MET A 84 5.93 4.31 -8.63
N TRP A 85 7.08 4.31 -7.95
CA TRP A 85 7.58 5.47 -7.19
C TRP A 85 7.76 6.69 -8.10
N GLN A 86 8.47 6.54 -9.21
CA GLN A 86 8.69 7.64 -10.16
C GLN A 86 7.38 8.19 -10.73
N TRP A 87 6.43 7.30 -11.04
CA TRP A 87 5.11 7.70 -11.53
C TRP A 87 4.35 8.50 -10.47
N LEU A 88 4.23 8.00 -9.24
CA LEU A 88 3.52 8.71 -8.17
C LEU A 88 4.13 10.09 -7.90
N GLU A 89 5.46 10.18 -7.87
CA GLU A 89 6.14 11.46 -7.64
C GLU A 89 6.07 12.45 -8.82
N LYS A 90 5.80 11.96 -10.04
CA LYS A 90 5.45 12.80 -11.19
C LYS A 90 4.02 13.31 -11.06
N GLU A 91 3.09 12.43 -10.74
CA GLU A 91 1.66 12.74 -10.65
C GLU A 91 1.28 13.57 -9.41
N PHE A 92 2.16 13.58 -8.39
CA PHE A 92 2.00 14.34 -7.14
C PHE A 92 3.31 15.08 -6.79
N PRO A 93 3.69 16.11 -7.55
CA PRO A 93 5.04 16.71 -7.48
C PRO A 93 5.38 17.37 -6.12
N LYS A 94 4.36 17.67 -5.31
CA LYS A 94 4.52 18.29 -3.97
C LYS A 94 4.88 17.29 -2.87
N THR A 95 4.79 15.99 -3.15
CA THR A 95 5.04 14.93 -2.17
C THR A 95 6.27 14.14 -2.59
N LYS A 96 7.26 14.05 -1.70
CA LYS A 96 8.56 13.40 -1.96
C LYS A 96 8.95 12.52 -0.80
N PHE A 97 9.49 11.35 -1.11
CA PHE A 97 10.07 10.41 -0.16
C PHE A 97 11.54 10.16 -0.48
N GLN A 98 12.33 9.81 0.52
CA GLN A 98 13.73 9.44 0.34
C GLN A 98 13.92 7.92 0.33
N SER A 99 12.96 7.17 0.87
CA SER A 99 13.02 5.71 0.91
C SER A 99 11.63 5.11 0.80
N TYR A 100 11.51 4.07 -0.02
CA TYR A 100 10.41 3.13 -0.02
C TYR A 100 10.92 1.78 0.43
N ARG A 101 10.22 1.16 1.39
CA ARG A 101 10.54 -0.15 1.91
C ARG A 101 9.33 -1.05 1.81
N VAL A 102 9.52 -2.21 1.20
CA VAL A 102 8.51 -3.27 1.18
C VAL A 102 8.94 -4.36 2.15
N VAL A 103 8.11 -4.65 3.12
CA VAL A 103 8.18 -5.83 3.98
C VAL A 103 7.05 -6.74 3.54
N PHE A 104 7.32 -8.02 3.33
CA PHE A 104 6.27 -8.95 2.93
C PHE A 104 6.29 -10.22 3.74
N SER A 105 5.15 -10.88 3.80
CA SER A 105 5.00 -12.18 4.44
C SER A 105 3.98 -13.04 3.67
N PRO A 106 4.29 -14.31 3.39
CA PRO A 106 3.29 -15.23 2.83
C PRO A 106 2.18 -15.57 3.84
N LEU A 107 2.37 -15.25 5.12
CA LEU A 107 1.47 -15.67 6.21
C LEU A 107 0.39 -14.65 6.55
N ILE A 108 0.44 -13.43 5.98
CA ILE A 108 -0.56 -12.40 6.26
C ILE A 108 -1.78 -12.48 5.33
N GLY A 109 -1.85 -13.52 4.50
CA GLY A 109 -2.97 -13.80 3.60
C GLY A 109 -3.15 -12.67 2.60
N GLY A 110 -4.22 -11.89 2.77
CA GLY A 110 -4.50 -10.71 1.94
C GLY A 110 -4.34 -9.38 2.64
N SER A 111 -3.86 -9.38 3.89
CA SER A 111 -3.67 -8.15 4.66
C SER A 111 -2.48 -7.36 4.12
N HIS A 112 -2.61 -6.05 4.07
CA HIS A 112 -1.56 -5.12 3.69
C HIS A 112 -1.79 -3.77 4.36
N SER A 113 -0.72 -3.02 4.56
CA SER A 113 -0.76 -1.70 5.19
C SER A 113 0.45 -0.86 4.80
N THR A 114 0.33 0.46 4.95
CA THR A 114 1.44 1.41 4.84
C THR A 114 1.66 2.16 6.15
N GLN A 115 2.91 2.49 6.44
CA GLN A 115 3.29 3.46 7.46
C GLN A 115 4.25 4.48 6.89
N GLN A 116 4.10 5.73 7.30
CA GLN A 116 5.03 6.80 6.98
C GLN A 116 5.85 7.15 8.22
N TYR A 117 7.17 7.22 8.04
CA TYR A 117 8.09 7.74 9.03
C TYR A 117 8.73 9.02 8.53
N GLY A 118 9.01 9.93 9.47
CA GLY A 118 9.69 11.19 9.16
C GLY A 118 10.64 11.57 10.29
N THR A 119 11.81 12.08 9.95
CA THR A 119 12.71 12.70 10.93
C THR A 119 13.36 13.96 10.34
N PRO A 120 13.58 15.01 11.13
CA PRO A 120 14.35 16.16 10.67
C PRO A 120 15.75 15.72 10.23
N LEU A 121 16.12 16.04 8.99
CA LEU A 121 17.46 15.80 8.44
C LEU A 121 17.89 17.06 7.69
N LYS A 122 18.85 17.82 8.21
CA LYS A 122 19.23 19.11 7.63
C LYS A 122 19.79 18.94 6.20
N PRO A 123 19.39 19.77 5.22
CA PRO A 123 18.43 20.88 5.31
C PRO A 123 16.99 20.45 4.90
N GLY A 124 16.25 19.79 5.79
CA GLY A 124 14.88 19.38 5.51
C GLY A 124 14.38 18.23 6.40
N TRP A 125 13.56 17.37 5.80
CA TRP A 125 13.03 16.17 6.42
C TRP A 125 13.43 14.95 5.60
N TYR A 126 13.86 13.90 6.28
CA TYR A 126 13.85 12.55 5.72
C TYR A 126 12.46 11.96 5.91
N LYS A 127 11.88 11.41 4.86
CA LYS A 127 10.59 10.70 4.83
C LYS A 127 10.78 9.32 4.22
N GLU A 128 10.24 8.31 4.90
CA GLU A 128 10.20 6.92 4.44
C GLU A 128 8.76 6.42 4.43
N ALA A 129 8.40 5.69 3.38
CA ALA A 129 7.17 4.91 3.30
C ALA A 129 7.52 3.42 3.45
N VAL A 130 6.89 2.74 4.40
CA VAL A 130 7.06 1.31 4.65
C VAL A 130 5.74 0.61 4.40
N MET A 131 5.72 -0.29 3.41
CA MET A 131 4.56 -1.06 3.02
C MET A 131 4.72 -2.51 3.49
N PHE A 132 3.68 -3.04 4.13
CA PHE A 132 3.56 -4.43 4.53
C PHE A 132 2.60 -5.12 3.56
N ILE A 133 3.05 -6.15 2.84
CA ILE A 133 2.24 -6.82 1.81
C ILE A 133 2.29 -8.34 1.91
N CYS A 134 1.35 -9.02 1.26
CA CYS A 134 1.37 -10.47 1.12
C CYS A 134 2.44 -10.93 0.13
N GLY A 135 2.80 -12.22 0.19
CA GLY A 135 3.66 -12.87 -0.82
C GLY A 135 2.99 -13.04 -2.19
N THR A 136 3.76 -13.53 -3.16
CA THR A 136 3.34 -13.64 -4.58
C THR A 136 2.42 -14.83 -4.89
N GLY A 137 2.33 -15.81 -3.97
CA GLY A 137 1.62 -17.07 -4.18
C GLY A 137 0.17 -16.95 -4.66
N ARG A 138 -0.54 -15.85 -4.33
CA ARG A 138 -1.90 -15.58 -4.83
C ARG A 138 -1.99 -15.60 -6.36
N TYR A 139 -0.96 -15.11 -7.05
CA TYR A 139 -0.94 -14.99 -8.51
C TYR A 139 0.00 -16.02 -9.15
N ASP A 140 1.07 -16.42 -8.47
CA ASP A 140 1.96 -17.47 -8.97
C ASP A 140 1.27 -18.83 -9.09
N ASN A 141 0.30 -19.10 -8.21
CA ASN A 141 -0.50 -20.33 -8.28
C ASN A 141 -1.56 -20.31 -9.40
N GLN A 142 -1.71 -19.21 -10.14
CA GLN A 142 -2.65 -19.11 -11.26
C GLN A 142 -1.95 -19.37 -12.60
N ILE A 143 -2.05 -20.61 -13.06
CA ILE A 143 -1.34 -21.09 -14.27
C ILE A 143 -1.75 -20.39 -15.57
N ASN A 144 -2.93 -19.78 -15.62
CA ASN A 144 -3.47 -19.13 -16.81
C ASN A 144 -3.06 -17.65 -16.93
N LEU A 145 -2.37 -17.09 -15.92
CA LEU A 145 -1.88 -15.72 -15.99
C LEU A 145 -0.52 -15.68 -16.68
N THR A 146 -0.37 -14.75 -17.63
CA THR A 146 0.94 -14.37 -18.14
C THR A 146 1.76 -13.67 -17.05
N GLU A 147 3.09 -13.68 -17.18
CA GLU A 147 3.98 -12.99 -16.22
C GLU A 147 3.66 -11.49 -16.10
N LYS A 148 3.30 -10.83 -17.20
CA LYS A 148 2.90 -9.42 -17.18
C LYS A 148 1.55 -9.17 -16.50
N GLN A 149 0.61 -10.10 -16.62
CA GLN A 149 -0.63 -10.03 -15.83
C GLN A 149 -0.37 -10.25 -14.34
N LYS A 150 0.53 -11.16 -13.97
CA LYS A 150 0.94 -11.34 -12.56
C LYS A 150 1.62 -10.09 -12.01
N GLU A 151 2.55 -9.51 -12.76
CA GLU A 151 3.23 -8.24 -12.44
C GLU A 151 2.21 -7.12 -12.19
N GLY A 152 1.27 -6.91 -13.13
CA GLY A 152 0.24 -5.88 -12.97
C GLY A 152 -0.69 -6.12 -11.78
N LEU A 153 -1.18 -7.35 -11.59
CA LEU A 153 -2.06 -7.69 -10.47
C LEU A 153 -1.36 -7.59 -9.10
N MET A 154 -0.09 -8.00 -9.01
CA MET A 154 0.72 -7.88 -7.79
C MET A 154 1.10 -6.43 -7.50
N SER A 155 1.43 -5.65 -8.53
CA SER A 155 1.69 -4.22 -8.42
C SER A 155 0.52 -3.50 -7.77
N GLY A 156 -0.71 -3.85 -8.12
CA GLY A 156 -1.90 -3.24 -7.54
C GLY A 156 -2.17 -3.57 -6.07
N ILE A 157 -1.38 -4.44 -5.42
CA ILE A 157 -1.42 -4.61 -3.96
C ILE A 157 -0.54 -3.54 -3.31
N VAL A 158 0.72 -3.43 -3.74
CA VAL A 158 1.65 -2.47 -3.14
C VAL A 158 1.33 -1.04 -3.56
N PHE A 159 0.86 -0.82 -4.79
CA PHE A 159 0.56 0.52 -5.30
C PHE A 159 -0.48 1.24 -4.43
N THR A 160 -1.56 0.55 -4.07
CA THR A 160 -2.63 1.13 -3.24
C THR A 160 -2.20 1.40 -1.80
N GLU A 161 -1.11 0.79 -1.34
CA GLU A 161 -0.49 1.14 -0.06
C GLU A 161 0.41 2.36 -0.19
N ILE A 162 1.16 2.47 -1.28
CA ILE A 162 2.04 3.60 -1.51
C ILE A 162 1.22 4.88 -1.73
N ASP A 163 0.23 4.83 -2.62
CA ASP A 163 -0.48 6.01 -3.10
C ASP A 163 -1.35 6.68 -2.03
N HIS A 164 -1.79 5.97 -0.99
CA HIS A 164 -2.41 6.55 0.20
C HIS A 164 -1.56 7.66 0.82
N ASN A 165 -0.23 7.55 0.75
CA ASN A 165 0.69 8.58 1.24
C ASN A 165 0.69 9.88 0.39
N TYR A 166 0.10 9.83 -0.81
CA TYR A 166 0.01 10.92 -1.77
C TYR A 166 -1.43 11.46 -1.86
N ILE A 167 -2.37 10.58 -2.18
CA ILE A 167 -3.78 10.85 -2.45
C ILE A 167 -4.46 11.52 -1.26
N ASN A 168 -4.27 11.00 -0.04
CA ASN A 168 -4.95 11.53 1.14
C ASN A 168 -4.60 13.00 1.40
N GLN A 169 -3.38 13.43 1.05
CA GLN A 169 -2.95 14.82 1.17
C GLN A 169 -3.57 15.74 0.11
N VAL A 170 -3.96 15.19 -1.04
CA VAL A 170 -4.67 15.95 -2.08
C VAL A 170 -6.15 16.01 -1.73
N THR A 171 -6.77 14.88 -1.38
CA THR A 171 -8.19 14.81 -0.96
C THR A 171 -8.50 15.77 0.17
N SER A 172 -7.63 15.91 1.17
CA SER A 172 -7.87 16.80 2.31
C SER A 172 -8.11 18.26 1.90
N LYS A 173 -7.60 18.71 0.75
CA LYS A 173 -7.84 20.05 0.19
C LYS A 173 -9.25 20.23 -0.37
N TYR A 174 -9.95 19.13 -0.66
CA TYR A 174 -11.31 19.09 -1.21
C TYR A 174 -12.33 18.50 -0.23
N ALA A 175 -11.93 18.23 1.02
CA ALA A 175 -12.71 17.47 2.00
C ALA A 175 -14.16 17.94 2.11
N LEU A 176 -14.41 19.24 2.29
CA LEU A 176 -15.78 19.78 2.41
C LEU A 176 -16.64 19.50 1.17
N THR A 177 -16.05 19.62 -0.03
CA THR A 177 -16.78 19.38 -1.29
C THR A 177 -17.06 17.89 -1.46
N ILE A 178 -16.06 17.05 -1.21
CA ILE A 178 -16.18 15.60 -1.28
C ILE A 178 -17.18 15.09 -0.27
N ASP A 179 -17.16 15.61 0.96
CA ASP A 179 -18.09 15.22 2.02
C ASP A 179 -19.54 15.52 1.62
N SER A 180 -19.79 16.65 0.97
CA SER A 180 -21.11 16.98 0.43
C SER A 180 -21.55 16.04 -0.70
N ILE A 181 -20.63 15.64 -1.60
CA ILE A 181 -20.94 14.79 -2.76
C ILE A 181 -21.17 13.33 -2.34
N PHE A 182 -20.36 12.83 -1.41
CA PHE A 182 -20.37 11.43 -0.97
C PHE A 182 -21.24 11.20 0.27
N LEU A 183 -21.96 12.22 0.75
CA LEU A 183 -22.85 12.14 1.92
C LEU A 183 -23.86 11.00 1.81
N ARG A 184 -24.46 10.81 0.63
CA ARG A 184 -25.32 9.64 0.36
C ARG A 184 -24.44 8.42 0.07
N ARG A 185 -23.82 7.87 1.10
CA ARG A 185 -22.87 6.74 0.98
C ARG A 185 -23.42 5.58 0.16
N THR A 186 -24.69 5.20 0.35
CA THR A 186 -25.34 4.09 -0.37
C THR A 186 -25.41 4.26 -1.88
N TYR A 187 -25.23 5.48 -2.39
CA TYR A 187 -25.12 5.75 -3.81
C TYR A 187 -23.74 5.35 -4.38
N TRP A 188 -22.70 5.40 -3.55
CA TRP A 188 -21.31 5.14 -3.94
C TRP A 188 -20.80 3.79 -3.43
N ALA A 189 -21.30 3.30 -2.30
CA ALA A 189 -20.88 2.05 -1.69
C ALA A 189 -22.05 1.36 -0.98
N LYS A 190 -22.23 0.05 -1.21
CA LYS A 190 -23.27 -0.76 -0.54
C LYS A 190 -22.70 -1.44 0.71
N PRO A 191 -23.46 -1.56 1.81
CA PRO A 191 -22.98 -2.24 3.00
C PRO A 191 -22.80 -3.76 2.78
N GLY A 192 -22.09 -4.42 3.69
CA GLY A 192 -21.94 -5.88 3.77
C GLY A 192 -20.61 -6.43 3.26
N ASN A 193 -19.56 -5.61 3.17
CA ASN A 193 -18.22 -6.04 2.76
C ASN A 193 -17.14 -4.98 3.09
N SER A 194 -15.99 -4.98 2.40
CA SER A 194 -14.85 -4.10 2.63
C SER A 194 -15.18 -2.61 2.68
N SER A 195 -16.23 -2.16 1.99
CA SER A 195 -16.72 -0.78 2.09
C SER A 195 -17.02 -0.36 3.54
N ASP A 196 -17.40 -1.29 4.41
CA ASP A 196 -17.81 -1.00 5.80
C ASP A 196 -16.66 -0.56 6.70
N TYR A 197 -15.42 -0.67 6.23
CA TYR A 197 -14.26 -0.06 6.89
C TYR A 197 -14.11 1.44 6.57
N TYR A 198 -14.97 2.00 5.71
CA TYR A 198 -14.92 3.37 5.22
C TYR A 198 -16.17 4.13 5.65
N ASP A 199 -16.10 4.69 6.86
CA ASP A 199 -17.24 5.32 7.54
C ASP A 199 -17.49 6.77 7.12
N SER A 200 -16.47 7.45 6.57
CA SER A 200 -16.61 8.85 6.15
C SER A 200 -16.76 8.99 4.63
N PRO A 201 -17.52 9.98 4.14
CA PRO A 201 -17.59 10.31 2.72
C PRO A 201 -16.22 10.47 2.04
N SER A 202 -15.30 11.21 2.67
CA SER A 202 -13.92 11.35 2.21
C SER A 202 -13.15 10.01 2.14
N SER A 203 -13.38 9.09 3.08
CA SER A 203 -12.74 7.76 3.04
C SER A 203 -13.23 6.92 1.85
N VAL A 204 -14.51 7.02 1.48
CA VAL A 204 -15.05 6.37 0.28
C VAL A 204 -14.41 6.96 -0.97
N PHE A 205 -14.35 8.30 -1.09
CA PHE A 205 -13.68 8.93 -2.24
C PHE A 205 -12.20 8.54 -2.33
N ASN A 206 -11.47 8.54 -1.20
CA ASN A 206 -10.07 8.12 -1.16
C ASN A 206 -9.89 6.71 -1.72
N GLU A 207 -10.79 5.80 -1.38
CA GLU A 207 -10.71 4.43 -1.90
C GLU A 207 -10.99 4.37 -3.41
N TYR A 208 -11.95 5.16 -3.91
CA TYR A 208 -12.20 5.28 -5.34
C TYR A 208 -10.96 5.80 -6.09
N ILE A 209 -10.40 6.93 -5.67
CA ILE A 209 -9.28 7.56 -6.38
C ILE A 209 -7.99 6.74 -6.25
N THR A 210 -7.79 6.02 -5.14
CA THR A 210 -6.67 5.07 -4.94
C THR A 210 -6.66 3.99 -6.03
N HIS A 211 -7.77 3.27 -6.18
CA HIS A 211 -7.82 2.17 -7.17
C HIS A 211 -7.87 2.70 -8.61
N ALA A 212 -8.43 3.90 -8.83
CA ALA A 212 -8.43 4.53 -10.15
C ALA A 212 -7.04 5.08 -10.54
N ALA A 213 -6.26 5.61 -9.59
CA ALA A 213 -4.87 6.02 -9.81
C ALA A 213 -4.01 4.82 -10.22
N PHE A 214 -4.21 3.66 -9.59
CA PHE A 214 -3.58 2.42 -10.02
C PHE A 214 -3.96 2.04 -11.46
N CYS A 215 -5.25 2.12 -11.82
CA CYS A 215 -5.69 1.84 -13.20
C CYS A 215 -5.06 2.80 -14.21
N LEU A 216 -4.91 4.08 -13.84
CA LEU A 216 -4.23 5.08 -14.65
C LEU A 216 -2.75 4.70 -14.86
N TYR A 217 -2.03 4.37 -13.79
CA TYR A 217 -0.64 3.89 -13.86
C TYR A 217 -0.52 2.67 -14.79
N ILE A 218 -1.41 1.69 -14.66
CA ILE A 218 -1.43 0.50 -15.53
C ILE A 218 -1.63 0.89 -17.00
N SER A 219 -2.57 1.78 -17.30
CA SER A 219 -2.86 2.22 -18.66
C SER A 219 -1.68 2.90 -19.37
N GLU A 220 -0.78 3.52 -18.60
CA GLU A 220 0.36 4.27 -19.14
C GLU A 220 1.65 3.46 -19.24
N ASN A 221 1.75 2.35 -18.50
CA ASN A 221 3.01 1.61 -18.34
C ASN A 221 2.97 0.18 -18.90
N TYR A 222 1.79 -0.32 -19.27
CA TYR A 222 1.59 -1.68 -19.78
C TYR A 222 1.04 -1.66 -21.21
N ASP A 223 1.27 -2.74 -21.95
CA ASP A 223 0.62 -2.94 -23.25
C ASP A 223 -0.91 -3.00 -23.08
N LYS A 224 -1.64 -2.57 -24.11
CA LYS A 224 -3.10 -2.43 -24.04
C LYS A 224 -3.81 -3.73 -23.63
N PRO A 225 -3.52 -4.92 -24.20
CA PRO A 225 -4.13 -6.17 -23.75
C PRO A 225 -3.91 -6.47 -22.25
N THR A 226 -2.69 -6.30 -21.76
CA THR A 226 -2.39 -6.50 -20.32
C THR A 226 -3.10 -5.45 -19.47
N ALA A 227 -3.05 -4.19 -19.88
CA ALA A 227 -3.67 -3.08 -19.16
C ALA A 227 -5.19 -3.27 -19.04
N ASP A 228 -5.88 -3.56 -20.15
CA ASP A 228 -7.32 -3.80 -20.17
C ASP A 228 -7.70 -4.95 -19.22
N TYR A 229 -6.90 -6.04 -19.21
CA TYR A 229 -7.13 -7.17 -18.31
C TYR A 229 -6.99 -6.78 -16.84
N VAL A 230 -5.88 -6.13 -16.46
CA VAL A 230 -5.59 -5.76 -15.07
C VAL A 230 -6.59 -4.72 -14.56
N ILE A 231 -6.94 -3.73 -15.39
CA ILE A 231 -7.96 -2.72 -15.08
C ILE A 231 -9.32 -3.39 -14.91
N GLY A 232 -9.71 -4.30 -15.80
CA GLY A 232 -10.96 -5.06 -15.67
C GLY A 232 -11.03 -5.84 -14.35
N LYS A 233 -9.96 -6.55 -13.99
CA LYS A 233 -9.87 -7.25 -12.69
C LYS A 233 -9.96 -6.31 -11.50
N ARG A 234 -9.43 -5.09 -11.61
CA ARG A 234 -9.52 -4.06 -10.58
C ARG A 234 -10.95 -3.52 -10.44
N GLU A 235 -11.64 -3.29 -11.57
CA GLU A 235 -13.04 -2.89 -11.57
C GLU A 235 -13.92 -3.96 -10.91
N ASP A 236 -13.76 -5.23 -11.28
CA ASP A 236 -14.51 -6.35 -10.70
C ASP A 236 -14.24 -6.49 -9.19
N LEU A 237 -12.97 -6.34 -8.78
CA LEU A 237 -12.61 -6.32 -7.36
C LEU A 237 -13.38 -5.22 -6.61
N MET A 238 -13.37 -3.99 -7.13
CA MET A 238 -13.98 -2.86 -6.45
C MET A 238 -15.51 -2.95 -6.39
N VAL A 239 -16.15 -3.33 -7.50
CA VAL A 239 -17.61 -3.39 -7.60
C VAL A 239 -18.17 -4.64 -6.93
N ASP A 240 -17.64 -5.82 -7.29
CA ASP A 240 -18.28 -7.10 -6.96
C ASP A 240 -17.81 -7.67 -5.63
N ARG A 241 -16.57 -7.36 -5.23
CA ARG A 241 -15.95 -7.91 -4.02
C ARG A 241 -15.81 -6.90 -2.89
N ARG A 242 -15.71 -5.61 -3.19
CA ARG A 242 -15.50 -4.56 -2.18
C ARG A 242 -16.65 -3.57 -2.06
N ASN A 243 -17.71 -3.74 -2.85
CA ASN A 243 -18.96 -3.01 -2.78
C ASN A 243 -18.90 -1.51 -3.14
N PHE A 244 -17.87 -1.06 -3.83
CA PHE A 244 -17.78 0.30 -4.40
C PHE A 244 -18.49 0.33 -5.75
N ILE A 245 -19.83 0.37 -5.71
CA ILE A 245 -20.71 0.01 -6.83
C ILE A 245 -20.59 0.87 -8.08
N ARG A 246 -20.07 2.10 -7.97
CA ARG A 246 -19.88 3.04 -9.09
C ARG A 246 -18.42 3.18 -9.52
N PHE A 247 -17.54 2.35 -8.98
CA PHE A 247 -16.11 2.44 -9.25
C PHE A 247 -15.78 2.36 -10.74
N ARG A 248 -16.50 1.52 -11.50
CA ARG A 248 -16.33 1.38 -12.94
C ARG A 248 -16.58 2.70 -13.69
N GLU A 249 -17.64 3.44 -13.35
CA GLU A 249 -17.90 4.75 -13.98
C GLU A 249 -16.84 5.78 -13.60
N PHE A 250 -16.49 5.86 -12.31
CA PHE A 250 -15.47 6.77 -11.81
C PHE A 250 -14.10 6.52 -12.47
N ASN A 251 -13.69 5.26 -12.54
CA ASN A 251 -12.41 4.84 -13.13
C ASN A 251 -12.34 5.24 -14.61
N ARG A 252 -13.40 4.94 -15.37
CA ARG A 252 -13.49 5.28 -16.80
C ARG A 252 -13.46 6.78 -17.03
N GLU A 253 -14.12 7.56 -16.17
CA GLU A 253 -14.07 9.02 -16.26
C GLU A 253 -12.66 9.54 -16.00
N LEU A 254 -11.95 9.03 -14.99
CA LEU A 254 -10.57 9.45 -14.74
C LEU A 254 -9.65 9.13 -15.93
N LEU A 255 -9.76 7.93 -16.49
CA LEU A 255 -9.02 7.55 -17.70
C LEU A 255 -9.37 8.46 -18.89
N ARG A 256 -10.65 8.81 -19.06
CA ARG A 256 -11.09 9.78 -20.08
C ARG A 256 -10.47 11.16 -19.84
N LEU A 257 -10.53 11.67 -18.62
CA LEU A 257 -9.94 12.96 -18.25
C LEU A 257 -8.44 13.01 -18.57
N ARG A 258 -7.67 11.98 -18.22
CA ARG A 258 -6.25 11.90 -18.62
C ARG A 258 -6.06 11.91 -20.13
N SER A 259 -6.90 11.18 -20.88
CA SER A 259 -6.78 11.14 -22.35
C SER A 259 -6.98 12.51 -23.01
N VAL A 260 -7.85 13.36 -22.42
CA VAL A 260 -8.10 14.74 -22.88
C VAL A 260 -7.02 15.70 -22.38
N HIS A 261 -6.51 15.48 -21.18
CA HIS A 261 -5.55 16.36 -20.50
C HIS A 261 -4.21 15.65 -20.26
N LYS A 262 -3.52 15.26 -21.34
CA LYS A 262 -2.32 14.40 -21.30
C LYS A 262 -1.15 14.95 -20.47
N GLU A 263 -1.03 16.28 -20.41
CA GLU A 263 0.07 16.95 -19.69
C GLU A 263 -0.26 17.27 -18.23
N MET A 264 -1.54 17.17 -17.83
CA MET A 264 -1.96 17.44 -16.46
C MET A 264 -1.62 16.26 -15.56
N THR A 265 -1.01 16.53 -14.41
CA THR A 265 -0.79 15.50 -13.39
C THR A 265 -2.11 15.01 -12.80
N LEU A 266 -2.14 13.83 -12.17
CA LEU A 266 -3.32 13.36 -11.44
C LEU A 266 -3.75 14.38 -10.37
N GLN A 267 -2.80 15.05 -9.72
CA GLN A 267 -3.10 16.14 -8.80
C GLN A 267 -3.83 17.31 -9.50
N ASP A 268 -3.52 17.63 -10.75
CA ASP A 268 -4.21 18.67 -11.54
C ASP A 268 -5.58 18.20 -12.06
N LEU A 269 -5.78 16.88 -12.19
CA LEU A 269 -7.06 16.28 -12.60
C LEU A 269 -8.11 16.23 -11.46
N TYR A 270 -7.69 16.43 -10.21
CA TYR A 270 -8.57 16.35 -9.03
C TYR A 270 -9.83 17.23 -9.11
N PRO A 271 -9.74 18.53 -9.44
CA PRO A 271 -10.93 19.37 -9.59
C PRO A 271 -11.95 18.79 -10.56
N PHE A 272 -11.51 18.26 -11.70
CA PHE A 272 -12.37 17.74 -12.76
C PHE A 272 -13.12 16.48 -12.31
N ILE A 273 -12.42 15.54 -11.66
CA ILE A 273 -13.07 14.31 -11.19
C ILE A 273 -14.02 14.59 -10.02
N VAL A 274 -13.68 15.52 -9.12
CA VAL A 274 -14.57 15.96 -8.03
C VAL A 274 -15.81 16.64 -8.61
N GLU A 275 -15.65 17.53 -9.60
CA GLU A 275 -16.78 18.16 -10.30
C GLU A 275 -17.67 17.13 -10.98
N TRP A 276 -17.09 16.16 -11.69
CA TRP A 276 -17.85 15.07 -12.32
C TRP A 276 -18.65 14.28 -11.28
N CYS A 277 -18.05 13.94 -10.14
CA CYS A 277 -18.74 13.24 -9.05
C CYS A 277 -19.94 14.06 -8.55
N GLY A 278 -19.79 15.38 -8.44
CA GLY A 278 -20.86 16.29 -8.01
C GLY A 278 -22.04 16.36 -8.97
N LYS A 279 -21.83 16.04 -10.25
CA LYS A 279 -22.89 15.97 -11.29
C LYS A 279 -23.61 14.63 -11.32
N GLN A 280 -23.12 13.62 -10.59
CA GLN A 280 -23.73 12.30 -10.57
C GLN A 280 -24.91 12.17 -9.60
N LYS A 281 -25.61 13.25 -9.29
CA LYS A 281 -26.68 13.24 -8.29
C LYS A 281 -28.01 12.80 -8.88
#